data_AF-A0A526V2M1-F1
#
_entry.id   AF-A0A526V2M1-F1
#
_cell.length_a   1.000
_cell.length_b   1.000
_cell.length_c   1.000
_cell.angle_alpha   90.00
_cell.angle_beta   90.00
_cell.angle_gamma   90.00
#
_symmetry.space_group_name_H-M   'P 1'
#
loop_
_entity.id
_entity.type
_entity.pdbx_description
1 polymer ?
#
loop_
_entity_poly.entity_id
_entity_poly.type
_entity_poly.pdbx_seq_one_letter_code
_entity_poly.pdbx_strand_id
1 'polypeptide(L)'
;LKLVDRWALSASSVGAAHGEIGHTQFLPGNVLKYGVGGGNLRDKGTALASTANFLKGHGWRAGASASANMGAIAGWNSASVYQQAIARIATAIDGD
;
A
#
# COMPACT_ATOMS: atom_id res chain seq x y z
N LEU A 1 15.05 -15.45 6.92
CA LEU A 1 13.92 -15.12 6.01
C LEU A 1 13.82 -13.60 6.03
N LYS A 2 14.12 -12.88 4.94
CA LYS A 2 14.43 -11.43 5.00
C LYS A 2 13.46 -10.57 5.83
N LEU A 3 12.15 -10.80 5.76
CA LEU A 3 11.17 -10.02 6.52
C LEU A 3 11.06 -10.43 8.00
N VAL A 4 11.33 -11.70 8.31
CA VAL A 4 11.46 -12.17 9.70
C VAL A 4 12.71 -11.59 10.34
N ASP A 5 13.82 -11.58 9.60
CA ASP A 5 15.10 -11.04 10.06
C ASP A 5 15.02 -9.51 10.32
N ARG A 6 14.07 -8.83 9.65
CA ARG A 6 13.74 -7.40 9.85
C ARG A 6 12.67 -7.16 10.91
N TRP A 7 12.16 -8.20 11.56
CA TRP A 7 11.05 -8.12 12.53
C TRP A 7 9.73 -7.56 11.95
N ALA A 8 9.62 -7.49 10.61
CA ALA A 8 8.39 -7.11 9.93
C ALA A 8 7.32 -8.20 10.08
N LEU A 9 7.76 -9.46 10.16
CA LEU A 9 6.94 -10.65 10.30
C LEU A 9 7.55 -11.61 11.33
N SER A 10 6.73 -12.55 11.79
CA SER A 10 7.12 -13.73 12.53
C SER A 10 6.75 -14.99 11.75
N ALA A 11 7.31 -16.15 12.13
CA ALA A 11 6.89 -17.44 11.56
C ALA A 11 5.39 -17.75 11.81
N SER A 12 4.78 -17.13 12.82
CA SER A 12 3.35 -17.24 13.15
C SER A 12 2.48 -16.17 12.50
N SER A 13 3.04 -15.30 11.66
CA SER A 13 2.28 -14.22 11.05
C SER A 13 1.23 -14.74 10.08
N VAL A 14 -0.02 -14.32 10.28
CA VAL A 14 -1.15 -14.63 9.40
C VAL A 14 -1.36 -13.48 8.40
N GLY A 15 -1.43 -13.83 7.13
CA GLY A 15 -1.79 -12.93 6.03
C GLY A 15 -3.13 -13.33 5.39
N ALA A 16 -3.50 -12.67 4.29
CA ALA A 16 -4.60 -13.12 3.45
C ALA A 16 -4.19 -14.34 2.60
N ALA A 17 -5.12 -14.85 1.79
CA ALA A 17 -4.98 -16.13 1.08
C ALA A 17 -3.75 -16.22 0.17
N HIS A 18 -3.27 -15.10 -0.40
CA HIS A 18 -2.09 -15.07 -1.26
C HIS A 18 -0.84 -14.52 -0.54
N GLY A 19 -0.88 -14.43 0.79
CA GLY A 19 0.23 -13.97 1.61
C GLY A 19 0.33 -12.46 1.73
N GLU A 20 -0.72 -11.71 1.42
CA GLU A 20 -0.81 -10.28 1.67
C GLU A 20 -0.81 -9.97 3.17
N ILE A 21 -0.13 -8.88 3.56
CA ILE A 21 0.16 -8.58 4.97
C ILE A 21 -0.42 -7.24 5.38
N GLY A 22 -1.07 -7.23 6.55
CA GLY A 22 -1.42 -6.00 7.27
C GLY A 22 -2.57 -5.21 6.64
N HIS A 23 -2.71 -3.96 7.09
CA HIS A 23 -3.84 -3.09 6.73
C HIS A 23 -4.00 -2.88 5.22
N THR A 24 -2.88 -2.86 4.51
CA THR A 24 -2.82 -2.48 3.10
C THR A 24 -2.40 -3.66 2.23
N GLN A 25 -2.54 -4.89 2.73
CA GLN A 25 -2.43 -6.11 1.93
C GLN A 25 -1.22 -6.15 0.96
N PHE A 26 -0.04 -5.72 1.41
CA PHE A 26 1.16 -5.87 0.58
C PHE A 26 1.58 -7.34 0.51
N LEU A 27 1.93 -7.77 -0.69
CA LEU A 27 2.76 -8.95 -0.86
C LEU A 27 4.16 -8.71 -0.25
N PRO A 28 4.85 -9.76 0.24
CA PRO A 28 6.16 -9.65 0.89
C PRO A 28 7.20 -8.84 0.10
N GLY A 29 7.20 -8.94 -1.23
CA GLY A 29 8.09 -8.15 -2.09
C GLY A 29 7.88 -6.64 -1.96
N ASN A 30 6.63 -6.19 -1.84
CA ASN A 30 6.29 -4.79 -1.63
C ASN A 30 6.66 -4.32 -0.23
N VAL A 31 6.56 -5.18 0.79
CA VAL A 31 7.08 -4.87 2.13
C VAL A 31 8.59 -4.62 2.08
N LEU A 32 9.33 -5.47 1.36
CA LEU A 32 10.78 -5.30 1.21
C LEU A 32 11.17 -4.02 0.46
N LYS A 33 10.40 -3.64 -0.57
CA LYS A 33 10.71 -2.52 -1.46
C LYS A 33 10.23 -1.17 -0.92
N TYR A 34 9.06 -1.13 -0.30
CA TYR A 34 8.38 0.10 0.06
C TYR A 34 8.07 0.25 1.56
N GLY A 35 8.28 -0.81 2.35
CA GLY A 35 8.06 -0.78 3.80
C GLY A 35 8.93 0.28 4.50
N VAL A 36 8.31 1.09 5.35
CA VAL A 36 8.97 2.12 6.17
C VAL A 36 9.18 1.59 7.59
N GLY A 37 10.23 2.03 8.28
CA GLY A 37 10.37 1.82 9.74
C GLY A 37 10.33 0.35 10.19
N GLY A 38 10.93 -0.56 9.42
CA GLY A 38 10.91 -2.00 9.68
C GLY A 38 9.77 -2.75 9.00
N GLY A 39 8.77 -2.06 8.44
CA GLY A 39 7.76 -2.66 7.56
C GLY A 39 6.69 -3.48 8.27
N ASN A 40 6.44 -3.23 9.56
CA ASN A 40 5.32 -3.84 10.29
C ASN A 40 3.99 -3.22 9.82
N LEU A 41 3.39 -3.77 8.76
CA LEU A 41 2.14 -3.24 8.18
C LEU A 41 0.87 -3.54 9.01
N ARG A 42 1.01 -4.19 10.17
CA ARG A 42 -0.08 -4.29 11.16
C ARG A 42 -0.19 -3.03 12.01
N ASP A 43 0.87 -2.24 12.08
CA ASP A 43 0.81 -0.89 12.64
C ASP A 43 0.22 0.08 11.60
N LYS A 44 -0.76 0.89 12.03
CA LYS A 44 -1.49 1.80 11.13
C LYS A 44 -0.59 2.88 10.55
N GLY A 45 0.27 3.48 11.36
CA GLY A 45 1.18 4.54 10.91
C GLY A 45 2.17 4.04 9.88
N THR A 46 2.78 2.88 10.16
CA THR A 46 3.70 2.19 9.26
C THR A 46 3.02 1.78 7.96
N ALA A 47 1.79 1.29 8.01
CA ALA A 47 1.02 0.94 6.83
C ALA A 47 0.73 2.16 5.94
N LEU A 48 0.24 3.27 6.52
CA LEU A 48 -0.01 4.50 5.78
C LEU A 48 1.27 5.06 5.14
N ALA A 49 2.36 5.14 5.90
CA ALA A 49 3.65 5.61 5.39
C ALA A 49 4.21 4.73 4.28
N SER A 50 4.09 3.41 4.41
CA SER A 50 4.55 2.44 3.39
C SER A 50 3.71 2.50 2.12
N THR A 51 2.40 2.70 2.25
CA THR A 51 1.50 2.92 1.10
C THR A 51 1.79 4.24 0.39
N ALA A 52 2.04 5.32 1.13
CA ALA A 52 2.47 6.59 0.52
C ALA A 52 3.80 6.43 -0.24
N ASN A 53 4.76 5.69 0.32
CA ASN A 53 6.04 5.40 -0.33
C ASN A 53 5.85 4.56 -1.60
N PHE A 54 4.95 3.58 -1.57
CA PHE A 54 4.58 2.81 -2.75
C PHE A 54 3.99 3.70 -3.84
N LEU A 55 3.00 4.54 -3.52
CA LEU A 55 2.38 5.43 -4.49
C LEU A 55 3.41 6.39 -5.10
N LYS A 56 4.30 6.97 -4.28
CA LYS A 56 5.42 7.80 -4.76
C LYS A 56 6.33 7.02 -5.71
N GLY A 57 6.66 5.78 -5.38
CA GLY A 57 7.45 4.88 -6.25
C GLY A 57 6.77 4.55 -7.59
N HIS A 58 5.45 4.70 -7.67
CA HIS A 58 4.67 4.52 -8.90
C HIS A 58 4.28 5.87 -9.55
N GLY A 59 4.99 6.94 -9.22
CA GLY A 59 4.86 8.23 -9.91
C GLY A 59 3.78 9.16 -9.36
N TRP A 60 3.30 8.92 -8.13
CA TRP A 60 2.37 9.84 -7.47
C TRP A 60 2.91 11.27 -7.42
N ARG A 61 2.05 12.23 -7.78
CA ARG A 61 2.30 13.66 -7.76
C ARG A 61 1.49 14.32 -6.64
N ALA A 62 2.18 14.82 -5.63
CA ALA A 62 1.56 15.57 -4.54
C ALA A 62 0.86 16.83 -5.08
N GLY A 63 -0.32 17.15 -4.54
CA GLY A 63 -1.14 18.29 -4.96
C GLY A 63 -1.88 18.11 -6.29
N ALA A 64 -1.70 17.00 -6.99
CA ALA A 64 -2.51 16.66 -8.17
C ALA A 64 -3.78 15.89 -7.77
N SER A 65 -4.82 15.93 -8.61
CA SER A 65 -6.06 15.19 -8.39
C SER A 65 -5.83 13.66 -8.39
N ALA A 66 -6.75 12.91 -7.78
CA ALA A 66 -6.74 11.45 -7.86
C ALA A 66 -6.77 10.95 -9.33
N SER A 67 -7.53 11.62 -10.20
CA SER A 67 -7.59 11.32 -11.64
C SER A 67 -6.24 11.51 -12.35
N ALA A 68 -5.46 12.52 -11.96
CA ALA A 68 -4.10 12.74 -12.48
C ALA A 68 -3.08 11.71 -11.95
N ASN A 69 -3.40 11.04 -10.84
CA ASN A 69 -2.57 10.04 -10.19
C ASN A 69 -3.02 8.59 -10.45
N MET A 70 -3.93 8.35 -11.40
CA MET A 70 -4.45 7.01 -11.71
C MET A 70 -3.35 6.00 -12.07
N GLY A 71 -2.24 6.44 -12.67
CA GLY A 71 -1.10 5.57 -12.95
C GLY A 71 -0.43 5.01 -11.68
N ALA A 72 -0.32 5.83 -10.63
CA ALA A 72 0.20 5.40 -9.33
C ALA A 72 -0.76 4.42 -8.64
N ILE A 73 -2.08 4.68 -8.74
CA ILE A 73 -3.13 3.79 -8.21
C ILE A 73 -3.14 2.46 -8.98
N ALA A 74 -2.94 2.48 -10.30
CA ALA A 74 -2.89 1.29 -11.13
C ALA A 74 -1.72 0.36 -10.78
N GLY A 75 -0.64 0.89 -10.20
CA GLY A 75 0.43 0.08 -9.64
C GLY A 75 -0.04 -0.87 -8.53
N TRP A 76 -1.10 -0.51 -7.80
CA TRP A 76 -1.64 -1.27 -6.68
C TRP A 76 -2.44 -2.50 -7.12
N ASN A 77 -3.37 -2.29 -8.05
CA ASN A 77 -4.25 -3.32 -8.59
C ASN A 77 -4.60 -2.96 -10.03
N SER A 78 -4.42 -3.91 -10.94
CA SER A 78 -4.58 -3.70 -12.38
C SER A 78 -6.03 -3.55 -12.84
N ALA A 79 -7.02 -3.84 -12.00
CA ALA A 79 -8.42 -3.71 -12.37
C ALA A 79 -8.87 -2.24 -12.38
N SER A 80 -9.33 -1.77 -13.54
CA SER A 80 -9.77 -0.38 -13.71
C SER A 80 -10.93 0.00 -12.76
N VAL A 81 -11.85 -0.93 -12.49
CA VAL A 81 -12.94 -0.72 -11.52
C VAL A 81 -12.44 -0.53 -10.10
N TYR A 82 -11.37 -1.22 -9.70
CA TYR A 82 -10.75 -1.08 -8.38
C TYR A 82 -10.07 0.29 -8.24
N GLN A 83 -9.34 0.71 -9.28
CA GLN A 83 -8.70 2.02 -9.32
C GLN A 83 -9.71 3.16 -9.25
N GLN A 84 -10.82 3.03 -10.00
CA GLN A 84 -11.93 4.00 -9.96
C GLN A 84 -12.60 4.04 -8.58
N ALA A 85 -12.76 2.88 -7.92
CA ALA A 85 -13.32 2.83 -6.58
C ALA A 85 -12.43 3.59 -5.58
N ILE A 86 -11.10 3.40 -5.63
CA ILE A 86 -10.16 4.17 -4.78
C ILE A 86 -10.32 5.67 -5.02
N ALA A 87 -10.33 6.11 -6.28
CA ALA A 87 -10.44 7.53 -6.60
C ALA A 87 -11.76 8.13 -6.09
N ARG A 88 -12.89 7.41 -6.25
CA ARG A 88 -14.21 7.86 -5.77
C ARG A 88 -14.27 7.93 -4.25
N ILE A 89 -13.72 6.94 -3.55
CA ILE A 89 -13.67 6.92 -2.08
C ILE A 89 -12.82 8.07 -1.56
N ALA A 90 -11.68 8.37 -2.20
CA ALA A 90 -10.84 9.49 -1.83
C ALA A 90 -11.59 10.84 -1.93
N THR A 91 -12.24 11.10 -3.07
CA THR A 91 -13.08 12.30 -3.26
C THR A 91 -14.18 12.41 -2.20
N ALA A 92 -14.89 11.31 -1.93
CA ALA A 92 -15.95 11.30 -0.93
C ALA A 92 -15.45 11.55 0.51
N ILE A 93 -14.22 11.11 0.84
CA ILE A 93 -13.59 11.37 2.14
C ILE A 93 -13.15 12.83 2.27
N ASP A 94 -12.62 13.42 1.19
CA ASP A 94 -12.20 14.83 1.16
C ASP A 94 -13.39 15.80 1.27
N GLY A 95 -14.62 15.29 1.06
CA GLY A 95 -15.86 16.05 1.23
C GLY A 95 -16.31 16.80 -0.03
N ASP A 96 -15.83 16.36 -1.20
CA ASP A 96 -16.18 16.89 -2.52
C ASP A 96 -17.40 16.18 -3.15
#